data_AF-A0A954HA06-F1
#
_entry.id   AF-A0A954HA06-F1
#
_cell.length_a   1.000
_cell.length_b   1.000
_cell.length_c   1.000
_cell.angle_alpha   90.00
_cell.angle_beta   90.00
_cell.angle_gamma   90.00
#
_symmetry.space_group_name_H-M   'P 1'
#
loop_
_entity.id
_entity.type
_entity.pdbx_description
1 polymer ?
#
loop_
_entity_poly.entity_id
_entity_poly.type
_entity_poly.pdbx_seq_one_letter_code
_entity_poly.pdbx_strand_id
1 'polypeptide(L)'
;MIKFGVLGVGTQWDSTFQPALQRLRQRVQVRALFDPVSARALMAGKQIQAMLCDSLTSLLTLKDIDEILVLNSSWYGESLLKFLLHYGKPCFLANNISVERKSL
;
A
#
# COMPACT_ATOMS: atom_id res chain seq x y z
N MET A 1 -6.73 12.58 11.47
CA MET A 1 -6.58 11.13 11.28
C MET A 1 -6.14 10.93 9.85
N ILE A 2 -5.00 10.28 9.62
CA ILE A 2 -4.44 10.08 8.29
C ILE A 2 -5.11 8.86 7.65
N LYS A 3 -5.62 9.03 6.43
CA LYS A 3 -6.31 7.99 5.67
C LYS A 3 -5.33 7.37 4.67
N PHE A 4 -5.04 6.10 4.86
CA PHE A 4 -4.13 5.36 4.01
C PHE A 4 -4.86 4.47 3.00
N GLY A 5 -4.27 4.37 1.81
CA GLY A 5 -4.43 3.25 0.91
C GLY A 5 -3.30 2.25 1.12
N VAL A 6 -3.56 0.95 0.94
CA VAL A 6 -2.52 -0.07 1.01
C VAL A 6 -2.29 -0.71 -0.36
N LEU A 7 -1.05 -0.72 -0.81
CA LEU A 7 -0.59 -1.39 -2.01
C LEU A 7 0.23 -2.64 -1.66
N GLY A 8 -0.36 -3.81 -1.92
CA GLY A 8 0.25 -5.12 -1.70
C GLY A 8 0.42 -5.47 -0.24
N VAL A 9 -0.39 -6.38 0.30
CA VAL A 9 -0.37 -6.73 1.72
C VAL A 9 0.81 -7.62 2.10
N GLY A 10 1.43 -8.33 1.15
CA GLY A 10 2.75 -8.97 1.34
C GLY A 10 2.78 -10.07 2.40
N THR A 11 3.95 -10.64 2.64
CA THR A 11 4.13 -11.77 3.59
C THR A 11 4.19 -11.32 5.05
N GLN A 12 4.48 -10.04 5.30
CA GLN A 12 4.62 -9.47 6.65
C GLN A 12 3.30 -8.88 7.17
N TRP A 13 2.18 -9.07 6.45
CA TRP A 13 0.87 -8.52 6.82
C TRP A 13 0.45 -8.90 8.25
N ASP A 14 0.26 -10.20 8.49
CA ASP A 14 -0.28 -10.70 9.75
C ASP A 14 0.71 -10.56 10.91
N SER A 15 2.02 -10.68 10.62
CA SER A 15 3.06 -10.64 11.65
C SER A 15 3.47 -9.22 12.05
N THR A 16 3.32 -8.24 11.16
CA THR A 16 3.91 -6.90 11.34
C THR A 16 2.90 -5.78 11.08
N PHE A 17 2.38 -5.67 9.85
CA PHE A 17 1.66 -4.47 9.42
C PHE A 17 0.26 -4.37 10.01
N GLN A 18 -0.53 -5.45 9.99
CA GLN A 18 -1.88 -5.44 10.54
C GLN A 18 -1.86 -5.14 12.06
N PRO A 19 -1.00 -5.76 12.88
CA PRO A 19 -0.90 -5.42 14.30
C PRO A 19 -0.46 -3.98 14.56
N ALA A 20 0.44 -3.43 13.73
CA ALA A 20 0.89 -2.05 13.85
C ALA A 20 -0.22 -1.05 13.52
N LEU A 21 -0.95 -1.26 12.42
CA LEU A 21 -2.10 -0.44 12.04
C LEU A 21 -3.19 -0.47 13.12
N GLN A 22 -3.45 -1.64 13.71
CA GLN A 22 -4.42 -1.76 14.80
C GLN A 22 -4.02 -0.96 16.04
N ARG A 23 -2.74 -0.97 16.41
CA ARG A 23 -2.21 -0.15 17.54
C ARG A 23 -2.33 1.35 17.24
N LEU A 24 -2.19 1.74 15.98
CA LEU A 24 -2.24 3.13 15.53
C LEU A 24 -3.65 3.62 15.16
N ARG A 25 -4.70 2.81 15.37
CA ARG A 25 -6.09 3.11 14.92
C ARG A 25 -6.68 4.46 15.35
N GLN A 26 -6.14 5.08 16.40
CA GLN A 26 -6.56 6.42 16.85
C GLN A 26 -5.97 7.56 16.01
N ARG A 27 -4.98 7.27 15.16
CA ARG A 27 -4.22 8.23 14.36
C ARG A 27 -4.30 7.94 12.88
N VAL A 28 -4.41 6.67 12.51
CA VAL A 28 -4.42 6.19 11.13
C VAL A 28 -5.65 5.32 10.85
N GLN A 29 -6.14 5.41 9.62
CA GLN A 29 -7.20 4.55 9.12
C GLN A 29 -6.85 4.06 7.72
N VAL A 30 -6.91 2.75 7.48
CA VAL A 30 -6.81 2.22 6.11
C VAL A 30 -8.20 2.23 5.49
N ARG A 31 -8.39 2.93 4.37
CA ARG A 31 -9.69 3.11 3.71
C ARG A 31 -9.88 2.13 2.55
N ALA A 32 -8.81 1.88 1.80
CA ALA A 32 -8.84 0.94 0.70
C ALA A 32 -7.51 0.21 0.55
N LEU A 33 -7.53 -0.92 -0.14
CA LEU A 33 -6.33 -1.65 -0.50
C LEU A 33 -6.45 -2.31 -1.86
N PHE A 34 -5.30 -2.52 -2.49
CA PHE A 34 -5.15 -3.32 -3.69
C PHE A 34 -4.01 -4.34 -3.49
N ASP A 35 -4.26 -5.60 -3.82
CA ASP A 35 -3.25 -6.65 -3.93
C ASP A 35 -3.60 -7.52 -5.15
N PRO A 36 -2.63 -7.91 -6.00
CA PRO A 36 -2.90 -8.65 -7.22
C PRO A 36 -3.36 -10.08 -6.95
N VAL A 37 -3.16 -10.58 -5.73
CA VAL A 37 -3.68 -11.88 -5.30
C VAL A 37 -4.96 -11.67 -4.51
N SER A 38 -6.09 -11.91 -5.18
CA SER A 38 -7.44 -11.63 -4.66
C SER A 38 -7.71 -12.26 -3.29
N ALA A 39 -7.20 -13.47 -3.04
CA ALA A 39 -7.35 -14.14 -1.74
C ALA A 39 -6.70 -13.35 -0.60
N ARG A 40 -5.49 -12.79 -0.83
CA ARG A 40 -4.81 -11.94 0.16
C ARG A 40 -5.53 -10.61 0.34
N ALA A 41 -5.96 -9.98 -0.76
CA ALA A 41 -6.73 -8.75 -0.69
C ALA A 41 -7.99 -8.91 0.17
N LEU A 42 -8.77 -9.97 -0.09
CA LEU A 42 -10.01 -10.25 0.63
C LEU A 42 -9.77 -10.54 2.11
N MET A 43 -8.76 -11.34 2.44
CA MET A 43 -8.39 -11.63 3.83
C MET A 43 -8.03 -10.35 4.58
N ALA A 44 -7.10 -9.56 4.03
CA ALA A 44 -6.65 -8.32 4.65
C ALA A 44 -7.78 -7.30 4.78
N GLY A 45 -8.57 -7.11 3.71
CA GLY A 45 -9.69 -6.15 3.69
C GLY A 45 -10.71 -6.45 4.77
N LYS A 46 -10.99 -7.73 5.04
CA LYS A 46 -11.86 -8.14 6.15
C LYS A 46 -11.26 -7.80 7.53
N GLN A 47 -9.97 -8.05 7.74
CA GLN A 47 -9.30 -7.81 9.04
C GLN A 47 -9.29 -6.34 9.44
N ILE A 48 -9.21 -5.42 8.48
CA ILE A 48 -9.12 -3.98 8.72
C ILE A 48 -10.34 -3.18 8.22
N GLN A 49 -11.38 -3.86 7.75
CA GLN A 49 -12.62 -3.26 7.22
C GLN A 49 -12.37 -2.23 6.10
N ALA A 50 -11.44 -2.54 5.19
CA ALA A 50 -11.07 -1.67 4.08
C ALA A 50 -11.75 -2.08 2.77
N MET A 51 -12.02 -1.09 1.91
CA MET A 51 -12.51 -1.31 0.56
C MET A 51 -11.45 -2.03 -0.30
N LEU A 52 -11.86 -3.00 -1.10
CA LEU A 52 -10.98 -3.63 -2.09
C LEU A 52 -11.05 -2.84 -3.39
N CYS A 53 -9.92 -2.32 -3.83
CA CYS A 53 -9.76 -1.77 -5.17
C CYS A 53 -9.50 -2.90 -6.16
N ASP A 54 -10.05 -2.77 -7.36
CA ASP A 54 -9.88 -3.70 -8.47
C ASP A 54 -8.57 -3.49 -9.25
N SER A 55 -7.92 -2.34 -9.04
CA SER A 55 -6.72 -1.94 -9.76
C SER A 55 -5.86 -1.01 -8.91
N LEU A 56 -4.57 -0.95 -9.25
CA LEU A 56 -3.66 0.04 -8.68
C LEU A 56 -4.17 1.46 -8.96
N THR A 57 -4.65 1.72 -10.17
CA THR A 57 -5.15 3.04 -10.59
C THR A 57 -6.39 3.48 -9.82
N SER A 58 -7.33 2.58 -9.53
CA SER A 58 -8.49 2.92 -8.70
C SER A 58 -8.06 3.28 -7.28
N LEU A 59 -7.07 2.57 -6.71
CA LEU A 59 -6.50 2.93 -5.41
C LEU A 59 -5.82 4.31 -5.42
N LEU A 60 -4.98 4.60 -6.43
CA LEU A 60 -4.22 5.86 -6.49
C LEU A 60 -5.12 7.07 -6.71
N THR A 61 -6.21 6.92 -7.46
CA THR A 61 -7.16 8.01 -7.79
C THR A 61 -8.20 8.29 -6.69
N LEU A 62 -8.30 7.45 -5.66
CA LEU A 62 -9.26 7.65 -4.57
C LEU A 62 -9.02 8.97 -3.82
N LYS A 63 -10.01 9.85 -3.82
CA LYS A 63 -9.94 11.15 -3.14
C LYS A 63 -10.02 11.04 -1.60
N ASP A 64 -10.58 9.96 -1.07
CA ASP A 64 -10.76 9.72 0.37
C ASP A 64 -9.50 9.09 1.03
N ILE A 65 -8.34 9.18 0.38
CA ILE A 65 -7.06 8.66 0.86
C ILE A 65 -6.02 9.76 0.74
N ASP A 66 -5.32 10.03 1.83
CA ASP A 66 -4.27 11.03 1.91
C ASP A 66 -2.96 10.48 1.31
N GLU A 67 -2.63 9.21 1.62
CA GLU A 67 -1.29 8.64 1.36
C GLU A 67 -1.36 7.13 1.06
N ILE A 68 -0.34 6.58 0.40
CA ILE A 68 -0.24 5.15 0.06
C ILE A 68 0.84 4.47 0.88
N LEU A 69 0.51 3.37 1.55
CA LEU A 69 1.46 2.43 2.13
C LEU A 69 1.75 1.32 1.13
N VAL A 70 2.98 1.22 0.64
CA VAL A 70 3.42 0.08 -0.18
C VAL A 70 4.11 -0.90 0.75
N LEU A 71 3.53 -2.09 0.95
CA LEU A 71 3.94 -3.01 2.01
C LEU A 71 4.60 -4.29 1.49
N ASN A 72 4.47 -4.59 0.20
CA ASN A 72 5.07 -5.79 -0.40
C ASN A 72 6.25 -5.43 -1.30
N SER A 73 7.40 -6.06 -1.05
CA SER A 73 8.62 -5.79 -1.81
C SER A 73 8.63 -6.24 -3.26
N SER A 74 7.72 -7.12 -3.66
CA SER A 74 7.55 -7.44 -5.08
C SER A 74 7.08 -6.25 -5.92
N TRP A 75 6.58 -5.19 -5.28
CA TRP A 75 6.23 -3.93 -5.92
C TRP A 75 7.42 -2.98 -6.09
N TYR A 76 8.55 -3.20 -5.41
CA TYR A 76 9.68 -2.28 -5.43
C TYR A 76 10.53 -2.46 -6.70
N GLY A 77 10.05 -1.88 -7.80
CA GLY A 77 10.79 -1.70 -9.05
C GLY A 77 10.72 -0.25 -9.53
N GLU A 78 11.71 0.17 -10.31
CA GLU A 78 11.82 1.55 -10.84
C GLU A 78 10.53 1.99 -11.56
N SER A 79 9.92 1.10 -12.34
CA SER A 79 8.68 1.35 -13.07
C SER A 79 7.51 1.70 -12.15
N LEU A 80 7.34 0.99 -11.03
CA LEU A 80 6.27 1.30 -10.09
C LEU A 80 6.53 2.65 -9.41
N LEU A 81 7.77 2.93 -9.00
CA LEU A 81 8.08 4.22 -8.37
C LEU A 81 7.78 5.39 -9.30
N LYS A 82 8.20 5.31 -10.57
CA LYS A 82 7.83 6.31 -11.58
C LYS A 82 6.32 6.44 -11.75
N PHE A 83 5.62 5.32 -11.74
CA PHE A 83 4.16 5.30 -11.83
C PHE A 83 3.49 5.97 -10.63
N LEU A 84 3.91 5.65 -9.41
CA LEU A 84 3.41 6.27 -8.18
C LEU A 84 3.67 7.78 -8.15
N LEU A 85 4.89 8.20 -8.55
CA LEU A 85 5.26 9.60 -8.65
C LEU A 85 4.40 10.36 -9.68
N HIS A 86 4.04 9.74 -10.80
CA HIS A 86 3.16 10.34 -11.81
C HIS A 86 1.76 10.67 -11.25
N TYR A 87 1.24 9.87 -10.33
CA TYR A 87 -0.05 10.11 -9.69
C TYR A 87 -0.01 11.18 -8.59
N GLY A 88 1.18 11.62 -8.16
CA GLY A 88 1.36 12.73 -7.23
C GLY A 88 0.83 12.50 -5.80
N LYS A 89 0.48 11.26 -5.44
CA LYS A 89 0.03 10.92 -4.08
C LYS A 89 1.25 10.50 -3.23
N PRO A 90 1.42 11.04 -2.01
CA PRO A 90 2.53 10.63 -1.15
C PRO A 90 2.52 9.12 -0.88
N CYS A 91 3.71 8.51 -0.92
CA CYS A 91 3.89 7.08 -0.77
C CYS A 91 4.94 6.76 0.29
N PHE A 92 4.62 5.85 1.20
CA PHE A 92 5.55 5.27 2.18
C PHE A 92 5.86 3.83 1.79
N LEU A 93 7.15 3.51 1.73
CA LEU A 93 7.63 2.18 1.35
C LEU A 93 8.12 1.47 2.59
N ALA A 94 7.61 0.26 2.83
CA ALA A 94 7.92 -0.48 4.05
C ALA A 94 9.26 -1.23 4.02
N ASN A 95 9.96 -1.24 2.88
CA ASN A 95 11.29 -1.82 2.77
C ASN A 95 12.18 -0.94 1.87
N ASN A 96 13.48 -1.26 1.88
CA ASN A 96 14.46 -0.60 1.05
C ASN A 96 14.18 -0.84 -0.44
N ILE A 97 14.41 0.21 -1.23
CA ILE A 97 14.41 0.11 -2.69
C ILE A 97 15.84 -0.21 -3.14
N SER A 98 16.02 -1.29 -3.89
CA SER A 98 17.23 -1.50 -4.68
C SER A 98 17.07 -0.76 -6.00
N VAL A 99 17.59 0.46 -6.10
CA VAL A 99 17.67 1.19 -7.39
C VAL A 99 19.01 0.85 -8.03
N GLU A 100 19.00 0.18 -9.19
CA GLU A 100 20.22 0.05 -9.99
C GLU A 100 20.68 1.44 -10.40
N ARG A 101 21.85 1.85 -9.91
CA ARG A 101 22.54 3.03 -10.43
C ARG A 101 22.94 2.71 -11.87
N LYS A 102 22.37 3.41 -12.85
CA LYS A 102 22.96 3.45 -14.19
C LYS A 102 24.39 3.97 -14.04
N SER A 103 25.38 3.15 -14.36
CA SER A 103 26.76 3.59 -14.55
C SER A 103 26.76 4.60 -15.69
N LEU A 104 27.20 5.82 -15.37
CA LEU A 104 27.47 6.90 -16.33
C LEU A 104 28.69 6.55 -17.19
#